data_AF-A0A5C1AA86-F1
#
_entry.id   AF-A0A5C1AA86-F1
#
_cell.length_a   1.000
_cell.length_b   1.000
_cell.length_c   1.000
_cell.angle_alpha   90.00
_cell.angle_beta   90.00
_cell.angle_gamma   90.00
#
_symmetry.space_group_name_H-M   'P 1'
#
loop_
_entity.id
_entity.type
_entity.pdbx_description
1 polymer ?
#
loop_
_entity_poly.entity_id
_entity_poly.type
_entity_poly.pdbx_seq_one_letter_code
_entity_poly.pdbx_strand_id
1 'polypeptide(L)'
;MAISDFHASHIRRVRVTFTVSAPELDPTEVTRRMGLTPSQSNRRGEERRHPRSGATLEPYLVGCWTVSSTPAIDSKDVNDHFRWLLDRLLPGQAVILPLATEGETYFDVLWESTYLYAGTGPLLDAECLAGVAALNAGMGFDIYQVDETSTE
;
A
#
# COMPACT_ATOMS: atom_id res chain seq x y z
N MET A 1 -7.89 -18.07 1.42
CA MET A 1 -7.94 -19.15 2.46
C MET A 1 -7.85 -18.47 3.81
N ALA A 2 -8.63 -18.85 4.83
CA ALA A 2 -8.55 -18.17 6.13
C ALA A 2 -7.22 -18.48 6.83
N ILE A 3 -6.56 -17.45 7.38
CA ILE A 3 -5.34 -17.60 8.18
C ILE A 3 -5.62 -18.45 9.42
N SER A 4 -4.68 -19.34 9.80
CA SER A 4 -4.82 -20.12 11.03
C SER A 4 -4.61 -19.26 12.27
N ASP A 5 -5.27 -19.61 13.37
CA ASP A 5 -5.13 -18.89 14.65
C ASP A 5 -3.68 -18.84 15.14
N PHE A 6 -2.91 -19.92 14.90
CA PHE A 6 -1.49 -19.97 15.24
C PHE A 6 -0.66 -18.94 14.44
N HIS A 7 -0.89 -18.79 13.13
CA HIS A 7 -0.17 -17.75 12.38
C HIS A 7 -0.64 -16.35 12.77
N ALA A 8 -1.96 -16.17 12.92
CA ALA A 8 -2.54 -14.92 13.35
C ALA A 8 -2.05 -14.46 14.74
N SER A 9 -1.70 -15.37 15.65
CA SER A 9 -1.18 -15.01 16.97
C SER A 9 0.20 -14.35 16.93
N HIS A 10 0.97 -14.53 15.86
CA HIS A 10 2.32 -13.95 15.70
C HIS A 10 2.31 -12.64 14.90
N ILE A 11 1.31 -12.44 14.04
CA ILE A 11 1.16 -11.20 13.28
C ILE A 11 0.79 -10.06 14.22
N ARG A 12 1.54 -8.96 14.10
CA ARG A 12 1.39 -7.73 14.87
C ARG A 12 0.77 -6.63 14.03
N ARG A 13 1.20 -6.48 12.78
CA ARG A 13 0.71 -5.43 11.90
C ARG A 13 0.64 -5.90 10.46
N VAL A 14 -0.46 -5.53 9.81
CA VAL A 14 -0.62 -5.65 8.36
C VAL A 14 -1.09 -4.30 7.84
N ARG A 15 -0.47 -3.83 6.77
CA ARG A 15 -0.96 -2.67 6.02
C ARG A 15 -0.63 -2.89 4.57
N VAL A 16 -1.62 -2.75 3.72
CA VAL A 16 -1.43 -2.64 2.28
C VAL A 16 -1.69 -1.20 1.86
N THR A 17 -0.82 -0.67 1.01
CA THR A 17 -1.03 0.62 0.35
C THR A 17 -0.95 0.44 -1.16
N PHE A 18 -1.74 1.23 -1.90
CA PHE A 18 -1.63 1.36 -3.34
C PHE A 18 -1.12 2.75 -3.67
N THR A 19 -0.15 2.84 -4.56
CA THR A 19 0.41 4.11 -5.03
C THR A 19 0.41 4.17 -6.55
N VAL A 20 -0.01 5.31 -7.09
CA VAL A 20 0.36 5.74 -8.44
C VAL A 20 1.36 6.88 -8.32
N SER A 21 2.45 6.81 -9.09
CA SER A 21 3.47 7.85 -9.16
C SER A 21 3.84 8.12 -10.61
N ALA A 22 4.09 9.38 -10.95
CA ALA A 22 4.65 9.78 -12.23
C ALA A 22 5.31 11.17 -12.10
N PRO A 23 6.30 11.52 -12.95
CA PRO A 23 7.02 12.78 -12.86
C PRO A 23 6.11 14.01 -12.76
N GLU A 24 5.06 14.05 -13.59
CA GLU A 24 4.12 15.17 -13.68
C GLU A 24 2.72 14.83 -13.13
N LEU A 25 2.63 13.83 -12.24
CA LEU A 25 1.36 13.45 -11.62
C LEU A 25 0.81 14.60 -10.76
N ASP A 26 -0.40 15.06 -11.07
CA ASP A 26 -1.15 15.96 -10.18
C ASP A 26 -2.10 15.16 -9.27
N PRO A 27 -1.82 15.06 -7.96
CA PRO A 27 -2.65 14.29 -7.03
C PRO A 27 -4.06 14.87 -6.85
N THR A 28 -4.26 16.18 -7.07
CA THR A 28 -5.59 16.79 -7.01
C THR A 28 -6.47 16.29 -8.15
N GLU A 29 -5.90 16.15 -9.35
CA GLU A 29 -6.61 15.61 -10.51
C GLU A 29 -6.94 14.13 -10.34
N VAL A 30 -5.99 13.34 -9.80
CA VAL A 30 -6.24 11.92 -9.48
C VAL A 30 -7.41 11.79 -8.50
N THR A 31 -7.38 12.55 -7.41
CA THR A 31 -8.46 12.59 -6.40
C THR A 31 -9.82 12.91 -7.04
N ARG A 32 -9.87 13.96 -7.88
CA ARG A 32 -11.10 14.40 -8.54
C ARG A 32 -11.68 13.33 -9.48
N ARG A 33 -10.83 12.64 -10.25
CA ARG A 33 -11.26 11.62 -11.21
C ARG A 33 -11.62 10.29 -10.55
N MET A 34 -10.91 9.92 -9.49
CA MET A 34 -11.16 8.69 -8.73
C MET A 34 -12.35 8.83 -7.79
N GLY A 35 -12.66 10.05 -7.33
CA GLY A 35 -13.65 10.25 -6.27
C GLY A 35 -13.22 9.64 -4.93
N LEU A 36 -11.92 9.45 -4.74
CA LEU A 36 -11.31 8.85 -3.55
C LEU A 36 -10.35 9.85 -2.91
N THR A 37 -10.38 9.94 -1.59
CA THR A 37 -9.40 10.72 -0.82
C THR A 37 -8.12 9.90 -0.62
N PRO A 38 -6.94 10.40 -1.01
CA PRO A 38 -5.69 9.70 -0.73
C PRO A 38 -5.37 9.74 0.76
N SER A 39 -4.66 8.72 1.24
CA SER A 39 -4.03 8.73 2.56
C SER A 39 -2.77 9.59 2.58
N GLN A 40 -2.05 9.64 1.45
CA GLN A 40 -0.88 10.47 1.24
C GLN A 40 -0.82 10.93 -0.21
N SER A 41 -0.34 12.15 -0.42
CA SER A 41 -0.10 12.67 -1.76
C SER A 41 0.95 13.76 -1.72
N ASN A 42 1.69 13.89 -2.81
CA ASN A 42 2.66 14.95 -3.00
C ASN A 42 2.80 15.29 -4.49
N ARG A 43 3.26 16.51 -4.78
CA ARG A 43 3.75 16.89 -6.11
C ARG A 43 5.27 16.78 -6.16
N ARG A 44 5.79 16.68 -7.37
CA ARG A 44 7.21 16.83 -7.63
C ARG A 44 7.71 18.19 -7.13
N GLY A 45 8.86 18.21 -6.46
CA GLY A 45 9.47 19.40 -5.90
C GLY A 45 8.90 19.86 -4.55
N GLU A 46 7.82 19.25 -4.05
CA GLU A 46 7.33 19.54 -2.71
C GLU A 46 8.35 19.08 -1.65
N GLU A 47 8.46 19.87 -0.57
CA GLU A 47 9.39 19.60 0.52
C GLU A 47 9.05 18.27 1.21
N ARG A 48 10.06 17.43 1.40
CA ARG A 48 9.93 16.17 2.12
C ARG A 48 10.57 16.30 3.49
N ARG A 49 9.90 15.77 4.53
CA ARG A 49 10.41 15.74 5.90
C ARG A 49 10.44 14.32 6.43
N HIS A 50 11.47 14.00 7.20
CA HIS A 50 11.54 12.72 7.89
C HIS A 50 10.47 12.67 9.00
N PRO A 51 9.60 11.65 9.03
CA PRO A 51 8.40 11.65 9.89
C PRO A 51 8.71 11.68 11.38
N ARG A 52 9.84 11.08 11.82
CA ARG A 52 10.21 10.99 13.24
C ARG A 52 11.09 12.15 13.73
N SER A 53 12.02 12.61 12.89
CA SER A 53 13.03 13.62 13.30
C SER A 53 12.71 15.02 12.80
N GLY A 54 11.76 15.18 11.88
CA GLY A 54 11.43 16.46 11.25
C GLY A 54 12.50 17.01 10.29
N ALA A 55 13.62 16.29 10.13
CA ALA A 55 14.71 16.69 9.25
C ALA A 55 14.21 16.87 7.81
N THR A 56 14.60 17.97 7.17
CA THR A 56 14.34 18.19 5.74
C THR A 56 15.13 17.17 4.92
N LEU A 57 14.44 16.48 4.04
CA LEU A 57 14.99 15.52 3.08
C LEU A 57 15.03 16.16 1.69
N GLU A 58 15.62 15.46 0.72
CA GLU A 58 15.49 15.87 -0.68
C GLU A 58 14.01 15.94 -1.09
N PRO A 59 13.61 16.99 -1.85
CA PRO A 59 12.25 17.13 -2.33
C PRO A 59 11.78 15.91 -3.11
N TYR A 60 10.46 15.71 -3.19
CA TYR A 60 9.91 14.61 -3.97
C TYR A 60 10.32 14.71 -5.45
N LEU A 61 10.89 13.62 -5.97
CA LEU A 61 11.37 13.57 -7.36
C LEU A 61 10.24 13.38 -8.38
N VAL A 62 9.09 12.88 -7.93
CA VAL A 62 7.89 12.61 -8.72
C VAL A 62 6.64 12.99 -7.92
N GLY A 63 5.52 13.20 -8.59
CA GLY A 63 4.22 13.27 -7.93
C GLY A 63 3.74 11.87 -7.53
N CYS A 64 3.05 11.78 -6.39
CA CYS A 64 2.49 10.53 -5.89
C CYS A 64 1.07 10.73 -5.36
N TRP A 65 0.25 9.70 -5.51
CA TRP A 65 -1.07 9.59 -4.92
C TRP A 65 -1.24 8.18 -4.35
N THR A 66 -1.49 8.09 -3.04
CA THR A 66 -1.45 6.83 -2.29
C THR A 66 -2.71 6.64 -1.47
N VAL A 67 -3.26 5.43 -1.47
CA VAL A 67 -4.36 5.00 -0.59
C VAL A 67 -3.88 3.87 0.30
N SER A 68 -4.11 4.00 1.59
CA SER A 68 -3.80 3.01 2.61
C SER A 68 -5.07 2.30 3.07
N SER A 69 -4.96 0.99 3.27
CA SER A 69 -6.01 0.19 3.93
C SER A 69 -6.17 0.51 5.41
N THR A 70 -5.13 1.00 6.09
CA THR A 70 -5.22 1.46 7.48
C THR A 70 -5.57 2.95 7.53
N PRO A 71 -6.46 3.39 8.45
CA PRO A 71 -7.02 2.63 9.59
C PRO A 71 -8.34 1.90 9.28
N ALA A 72 -8.79 1.86 8.03
CA ALA A 72 -10.10 1.31 7.69
C ALA A 72 -10.20 -0.21 7.89
N ILE A 73 -9.10 -0.93 7.73
CA ILE A 73 -8.98 -2.37 7.95
C ILE A 73 -8.03 -2.63 9.11
N ASP A 74 -8.53 -3.37 10.11
CA ASP A 74 -7.79 -3.91 11.25
C ASP A 74 -7.88 -5.45 11.21
N SER A 75 -7.31 -6.04 10.15
CA SER A 75 -7.25 -7.49 9.95
C SER A 75 -5.80 -7.95 10.00
N LYS A 76 -5.60 -9.22 10.36
CA LYS A 76 -4.28 -9.88 10.28
C LYS A 76 -4.10 -10.63 8.96
N ASP A 77 -5.15 -10.72 8.14
CA ASP A 77 -5.11 -11.31 6.81
C ASP A 77 -4.87 -10.23 5.76
N VAL A 78 -3.73 -10.32 5.07
CA VAL A 78 -3.35 -9.39 3.99
C VAL A 78 -4.42 -9.30 2.90
N ASN A 79 -5.18 -10.37 2.65
CA ASN A 79 -6.19 -10.40 1.61
C ASN A 79 -7.38 -9.49 1.92
N ASP A 80 -7.72 -9.28 3.19
CA ASP A 80 -8.78 -8.35 3.56
C ASP A 80 -8.41 -6.91 3.23
N HIS A 81 -7.13 -6.55 3.41
CA HIS A 81 -6.60 -5.26 3.02
C HIS A 81 -6.60 -5.08 1.49
N PHE A 82 -6.21 -6.12 0.75
CA PHE A 82 -6.26 -6.10 -0.72
C PHE A 82 -7.69 -5.96 -1.24
N ARG A 83 -8.63 -6.79 -0.77
CA ARG A 83 -10.04 -6.72 -1.17
C ARG A 83 -10.60 -5.31 -0.96
N TRP A 84 -10.37 -4.74 0.22
CA TRP A 84 -10.84 -3.39 0.53
C TRP A 84 -10.27 -2.31 -0.41
N LEU A 85 -8.99 -2.40 -0.78
CA LEU A 85 -8.37 -1.49 -1.75
C LEU A 85 -8.90 -1.73 -3.16
N LEU A 86 -8.93 -2.99 -3.61
CA LEU A 86 -9.33 -3.37 -4.96
C LEU A 86 -10.80 -3.00 -5.24
N ASP A 87 -11.70 -3.18 -4.27
CA ASP A 87 -13.10 -2.76 -4.36
C ASP A 87 -13.26 -1.27 -4.66
N ARG A 88 -12.30 -0.44 -4.23
CA ARG A 88 -12.28 1.01 -4.45
C ARG A 88 -11.54 1.41 -5.71
N LEU A 89 -10.45 0.71 -6.02
CA LEU A 89 -9.54 1.08 -7.11
C LEU A 89 -9.99 0.54 -8.46
N LEU A 90 -10.50 -0.70 -8.52
CA LEU A 90 -10.89 -1.35 -9.78
C LEU A 90 -11.98 -0.59 -10.55
N PRO A 91 -13.02 0.00 -9.92
CA PRO A 91 -13.98 0.85 -10.62
C PRO A 91 -13.32 2.03 -11.36
N GLY A 92 -12.18 2.51 -10.87
CA GLY A 92 -11.40 3.61 -11.44
C GLY A 92 -10.22 3.18 -12.31
N GLN A 93 -10.11 1.90 -12.70
CA GLN A 93 -8.97 1.39 -13.47
C GLN A 93 -8.66 2.22 -14.74
N ALA A 94 -9.70 2.60 -15.50
CA ALA A 94 -9.53 3.42 -16.71
C ALA A 94 -9.02 4.85 -16.44
N VAL A 95 -9.08 5.32 -15.19
CA VAL A 95 -8.46 6.56 -14.73
C VAL A 95 -7.02 6.31 -14.30
N ILE A 96 -6.77 5.24 -13.55
CA ILE A 96 -5.46 4.89 -13.00
C ILE A 96 -4.44 4.62 -14.12
N LEU A 97 -4.78 3.76 -15.09
CA LEU A 97 -3.82 3.27 -16.08
C LEU A 97 -3.18 4.41 -16.90
N PRO A 98 -3.94 5.39 -17.44
CA PRO A 98 -3.33 6.50 -18.19
C PRO A 98 -2.46 7.42 -17.31
N LEU A 99 -2.81 7.59 -16.03
CA LEU A 99 -2.06 8.46 -15.11
C LEU A 99 -0.69 7.88 -14.74
N ALA A 100 -0.51 6.57 -14.94
CA ALA A 100 0.74 5.85 -14.68
C ALA A 100 1.62 5.66 -15.93
N THR A 101 1.24 6.21 -17.09
CA THR A 101 1.92 5.90 -18.37
C THR A 101 3.42 6.22 -18.37
N GLU A 102 3.85 7.26 -17.66
CA GLU A 102 5.25 7.68 -17.53
C GLU A 102 5.84 7.37 -16.14
N GLY A 103 5.16 6.52 -15.37
CA GLY A 103 5.56 6.20 -14.01
C GLY A 103 5.15 4.79 -13.63
N GLU A 104 4.69 4.62 -12.39
CA GLU A 104 4.48 3.30 -11.81
C GLU A 104 3.16 3.24 -11.05
N THR A 105 2.58 2.04 -11.03
CA THR A 105 1.58 1.67 -10.03
C THR A 105 2.11 0.49 -9.25
N TYR A 106 2.00 0.55 -7.93
CA TYR A 106 2.46 -0.54 -7.08
C TYR A 106 1.65 -0.63 -5.81
N PHE A 107 1.60 -1.85 -5.29
CA PHE A 107 1.17 -2.15 -3.94
C PHE A 107 2.39 -2.32 -3.04
N ASP A 108 2.34 -1.72 -1.85
CA ASP A 108 3.32 -1.96 -0.80
C ASP A 108 2.64 -2.66 0.37
N VAL A 109 3.21 -3.79 0.79
CA VAL A 109 2.70 -4.64 1.87
C VAL A 109 3.66 -4.58 3.05
N LEU A 110 3.25 -3.87 4.10
CA LEU A 110 3.88 -3.98 5.41
C LEU A 110 3.29 -5.20 6.13
N TRP A 111 4.18 -6.09 6.56
CA TRP A 111 3.82 -7.23 7.39
C TRP A 111 4.83 -7.40 8.53
N GLU A 112 4.34 -7.24 9.76
CA GLU A 112 5.15 -7.36 10.98
C GLU A 112 4.67 -8.55 11.80
N SER A 113 5.60 -9.41 12.21
CA SER A 113 5.32 -10.61 12.99
C SER A 113 6.39 -10.89 14.04
N THR A 114 6.01 -11.51 15.15
CA THR A 114 6.98 -12.00 16.15
C THR A 114 7.63 -13.32 15.77
N TYR A 115 7.15 -13.94 14.69
CA TYR A 115 7.68 -15.19 14.19
C TYR A 115 7.78 -15.14 12.68
N LEU A 116 9.01 -15.06 12.18
CA LEU A 116 9.33 -15.16 10.76
C LEU A 116 10.21 -16.39 10.53
N TYR A 117 9.59 -17.47 10.08
CA TYR A 117 10.26 -18.71 9.71
C TYR A 117 9.81 -19.17 8.32
N ALA A 118 10.51 -20.12 7.73
CA ALA A 118 10.22 -20.61 6.39
C ALA A 118 8.72 -20.94 6.21
N GLY A 119 8.06 -20.21 5.31
CA GLY A 119 6.64 -20.39 4.99
C GLY A 119 5.64 -19.61 5.83
N THR A 120 6.08 -18.73 6.75
CA THR A 120 5.16 -17.95 7.61
C THR A 120 4.83 -16.55 7.10
N GLY A 121 5.21 -16.23 5.86
CA GLY A 121 4.91 -14.93 5.24
C GLY A 121 3.46 -14.78 4.78
N PRO A 122 3.06 -13.58 4.33
CA PRO A 122 1.73 -13.34 3.79
C PRO A 122 1.47 -14.21 2.56
N LEU A 123 0.28 -14.80 2.49
CA LEU A 123 -0.21 -15.52 1.32
C LEU A 123 -1.29 -14.68 0.63
N LEU A 124 -1.16 -14.51 -0.68
CA LEU A 124 -2.17 -13.80 -1.49
C LEU A 124 -3.07 -14.77 -2.22
N ASP A 125 -4.37 -14.55 -2.07
CA ASP A 125 -5.40 -15.25 -2.82
C ASP A 125 -5.36 -14.82 -4.29
N ALA A 126 -5.70 -15.75 -5.19
CA ALA A 126 -5.64 -15.54 -6.64
C ALA A 126 -6.46 -14.33 -7.12
N GLU A 127 -7.58 -14.03 -6.46
CA GLU A 127 -8.41 -12.86 -6.77
C GLU A 127 -7.67 -11.54 -6.50
N CYS A 128 -6.85 -11.47 -5.44
CA CYS A 128 -6.06 -10.29 -5.12
C CYS A 128 -4.96 -10.09 -6.17
N LEU A 129 -4.30 -11.18 -6.57
CA LEU A 129 -3.30 -11.16 -7.66
C LEU A 129 -3.93 -10.71 -8.99
N ALA A 130 -5.13 -11.18 -9.30
CA ALA A 130 -5.86 -10.76 -10.50
C ALA A 130 -6.21 -9.27 -10.46
N GLY A 131 -6.64 -8.74 -9.31
CA GLY A 131 -6.91 -7.31 -9.15
C GLY A 131 -5.66 -6.44 -9.28
N VAL A 132 -4.54 -6.87 -8.71
CA VAL A 132 -3.24 -6.20 -8.86
C VAL A 132 -2.81 -6.17 -10.33
N ALA A 133 -2.93 -7.29 -11.03
CA ALA A 133 -2.62 -7.39 -12.45
C ALA A 133 -3.54 -6.50 -13.30
N ALA A 134 -4.83 -6.42 -12.97
CA ALA A 134 -5.77 -5.53 -13.67
C ALA A 134 -5.33 -4.06 -13.55
N LEU A 135 -4.78 -3.64 -12.42
CA LEU A 135 -4.27 -2.29 -12.23
C LEU A 135 -2.89 -2.05 -12.88
N ASN A 136 -2.33 -3.04 -13.58
CA ASN A 136 -0.96 -3.03 -14.11
C ASN A 136 0.09 -2.70 -13.03
N ALA A 137 -0.16 -3.17 -11.80
CA ALA A 137 0.63 -2.78 -10.64
C ALA A 137 1.65 -3.85 -10.26
N GLY A 138 2.83 -3.40 -9.84
CA GLY A 138 3.79 -4.23 -9.11
C GLY A 138 3.39 -4.45 -7.65
N MET A 139 4.14 -5.28 -6.95
CA MET A 139 3.96 -5.46 -5.50
C MET A 139 5.29 -5.65 -4.78
N GLY A 140 5.52 -4.83 -3.76
CA GLY A 140 6.64 -4.95 -2.82
C GLY A 140 6.17 -5.44 -1.46
N PHE A 141 7.09 -6.06 -0.73
CA PHE A 141 6.85 -6.59 0.61
C PHE A 141 7.92 -6.10 1.58
N ASP A 142 7.48 -5.31 2.55
CA ASP A 142 8.24 -4.91 3.72
C ASP A 142 7.90 -5.87 4.86
N ILE A 143 8.71 -6.93 4.98
CA ILE A 143 8.51 -8.01 5.96
C ILE A 143 9.49 -7.85 7.10
N TYR A 144 8.98 -7.62 8.30
CA TYR A 144 9.80 -7.45 9.50
C TYR A 144 9.45 -8.48 10.57
N GLN A 145 10.49 -9.07 11.17
CA GLN A 145 10.34 -9.70 12.46
C GLN A 145 10.46 -8.63 13.55
N VAL A 146 9.50 -8.59 14.47
CA VAL A 146 9.45 -7.66 15.60
C VAL A 146 9.43 -8.42 16.92
N ASP A 147 9.82 -7.79 18.02
CA ASP A 147 9.77 -8.44 19.33
C ASP A 147 8.34 -8.52 19.85
N GLU A 148 8.04 -9.48 20.74
CA GLU A 148 6.72 -9.59 21.37
C GLU A 148 6.27 -8.33 22.11
N THR A 149 7.24 -7.54 22.58
CA THR A 149 7.02 -6.31 23.36
C THR A 149 7.10 -5.04 22.51
N SER A 150 7.27 -5.14 21.19
CA SER A 150 7.30 -3.98 20.30
C SER A 150 5.88 -3.41 20.12
N THR A 151 5.41 -2.67 21.10
CA THR A 151 4.37 -1.66 20.93
C THR A 151 5.04 -0.36 20.50
N GLU A 152 4.91 0.01 19.22
CA GLU A 152 5.03 1.41 18.78
C GLU A 152 3.69 2.13 18.93
#